data_AF-A0A350DI86-F1
#
_entry.id   AF-A0A350DI86-F1
#
_cell.length_a   1.000
_cell.length_b   1.000
_cell.length_c   1.000
_cell.angle_alpha   90.00
_cell.angle_beta   90.00
_cell.angle_gamma   90.00
#
_symmetry.space_group_name_H-M   'P 1'
#
loop_
_entity.id
_entity.type
_entity.pdbx_description
1 polymer ?
#
loop_
_entity_poly.entity_id
_entity_poly.type
_entity_poly.pdbx_seq_one_letter_code
_entity_poly.pdbx_strand_id
1 'polypeptide(L)'
;MDALNNLMYGFGIALEPINIAYVFAGVFAGTIIGMLPGLGPISALALMIPITFAMEPSSGLILMAGVYYGAIFGGSTSSILLNAPGVAGTVATSFDGYPMAKQGMAGKALAIAAYASFIGGTVSVIFLMLVAPLLSKVAVSFGPAEYFALMVLGLTAVVSLSDKSLVKGLIAAVVGVMISIVGIDTQTGTERFTFNSIQLLDGIDFLV
;
A
#
# COMPACT_ATOMS: atom_id res chain seq x y z
N MET A 1 19.69 -7.75 22.99
CA MET A 1 20.49 -8.52 22.02
C MET A 1 19.63 -9.12 20.91
N ASP A 2 18.29 -9.09 21.02
CA ASP A 2 17.38 -9.69 20.04
C ASP A 2 17.23 -8.87 18.75
N ALA A 3 17.22 -7.53 18.84
CA ALA A 3 17.01 -6.68 17.66
C ALA A 3 18.11 -6.83 16.59
N LEU A 4 19.37 -6.92 17.03
CA LEU A 4 20.52 -7.04 16.12
C LEU A 4 20.56 -8.44 15.46
N ASN A 5 20.16 -9.47 16.19
CA ASN A 5 19.98 -10.82 15.65
C ASN A 5 18.82 -10.90 14.65
N ASN A 6 17.69 -10.26 14.95
CA ASN A 6 16.55 -10.18 14.02
C ASN A 6 16.91 -9.43 12.74
N LEU A 7 17.69 -8.35 12.84
CA LEU A 7 18.21 -7.63 11.67
C LEU A 7 19.14 -8.52 10.84
N MET A 8 20.08 -9.22 11.48
CA MET A 8 21.01 -10.11 10.77
C MET A 8 20.26 -11.26 10.07
N TYR A 9 19.24 -11.83 10.71
CA TYR A 9 18.35 -12.81 10.10
C TYR A 9 17.59 -12.24 8.90
N GLY A 10 17.01 -11.05 9.04
CA GLY A 10 16.29 -10.36 7.96
C GLY A 10 17.18 -10.03 6.77
N PHE A 11 18.42 -9.58 7.00
CA PHE A 11 19.41 -9.39 5.93
C PHE A 11 19.78 -10.71 5.25
N GLY A 12 19.86 -11.81 6.00
CA GLY A 12 20.08 -13.14 5.44
C GLY A 12 19.03 -13.51 4.40
N ILE A 13 17.75 -13.33 4.75
CA ILE A 13 16.62 -13.57 3.83
C ILE A 13 16.65 -12.58 2.65
N ALA A 14 16.79 -11.28 2.93
CA ALA A 14 16.69 -10.24 1.91
C ALA A 14 17.78 -10.34 0.84
N LEU A 15 18.96 -10.84 1.20
CA LEU A 15 20.10 -11.02 0.29
C LEU A 15 20.08 -12.34 -0.46
N GLU A 16 19.09 -13.20 -0.24
CA GLU A 16 18.93 -14.39 -1.06
C GLU A 16 18.68 -13.99 -2.53
N PRO A 17 19.33 -14.66 -3.51
CA PRO A 17 19.21 -14.29 -4.92
C PRO A 17 17.76 -14.22 -5.43
N ILE A 18 16.90 -15.11 -4.92
CA ILE A 18 15.48 -15.14 -5.27
C ILE A 18 14.74 -13.88 -4.77
N ASN A 19 15.04 -13.42 -3.56
CA ASN A 19 14.43 -12.24 -2.97
C ASN A 19 14.95 -10.95 -3.62
N ILE A 20 16.21 -10.93 -4.05
CA ILE A 20 16.76 -9.85 -4.89
C ILE A 20 16.03 -9.80 -6.23
N ALA A 21 15.76 -10.95 -6.86
CA ALA A 21 15.00 -10.98 -8.10
C ALA A 21 13.55 -10.49 -7.90
N TYR A 22 12.89 -10.89 -6.81
CA TYR A 22 11.55 -10.43 -6.48
C TYR A 22 11.50 -8.93 -6.17
N VAL A 23 12.41 -8.39 -5.36
CA VAL A 23 12.41 -6.94 -5.09
C VAL A 23 12.69 -6.15 -6.37
N PHE A 24 13.58 -6.64 -7.24
CA PHE A 24 13.84 -6.00 -8.53
C PHE A 24 12.59 -6.01 -9.43
N ALA A 25 11.94 -7.15 -9.57
CA ALA A 25 10.70 -7.27 -10.34
C ALA A 25 9.59 -6.39 -9.76
N GLY A 26 9.47 -6.35 -8.43
CA GLY A 26 8.52 -5.52 -7.72
C GLY A 26 8.77 -4.04 -7.95
N VAL A 27 10.00 -3.56 -7.76
CA VAL A 27 10.37 -2.16 -8.02
C VAL A 27 10.11 -1.79 -9.46
N PHE A 28 10.50 -2.64 -10.42
CA PHE A 28 10.28 -2.40 -11.84
C PHE A 28 8.79 -2.28 -12.18
N ALA A 29 7.97 -3.26 -11.79
CA ALA A 29 6.53 -3.23 -12.01
C ALA A 29 5.87 -2.05 -11.30
N GLY A 30 6.25 -1.80 -10.04
CA GLY A 30 5.78 -0.67 -9.25
C GLY A 30 6.08 0.66 -9.93
N THR A 31 7.30 0.88 -10.43
CA THR A 31 7.66 2.10 -11.15
C THR A 31 6.83 2.29 -12.41
N ILE A 32 6.59 1.24 -13.20
CA ILE A 32 5.70 1.33 -14.37
C ILE A 32 4.29 1.74 -13.96
N ILE A 33 3.72 1.07 -12.95
CA ILE A 33 2.36 1.37 -12.48
C ILE A 33 2.29 2.80 -11.93
N GLY A 34 3.27 3.22 -11.14
CA GLY A 34 3.32 4.57 -10.55
C GLY A 34 3.47 5.68 -11.58
N MET A 35 4.11 5.41 -12.73
CA MET A 35 4.20 6.39 -13.82
C MET A 35 2.83 6.68 -14.46
N LEU A 36 1.83 5.81 -14.28
CA LEU A 36 0.49 6.02 -14.82
C LEU A 36 -0.29 7.02 -13.93
N PRO A 37 -0.72 8.18 -14.47
CA PRO A 37 -1.46 9.16 -13.69
C PRO A 37 -2.74 8.57 -13.08
N GLY A 38 -2.98 8.86 -11.81
CA GLY A 38 -4.18 8.40 -11.09
C GLY A 38 -4.10 6.98 -10.52
N LEU A 39 -3.04 6.21 -10.82
CA LEU A 39 -2.79 4.92 -10.16
C LEU A 39 -1.81 5.12 -9.00
N GLY A 40 -2.28 4.80 -7.79
CA GLY A 40 -1.49 4.93 -6.57
C GLY A 40 -0.78 3.63 -6.17
N PRO A 41 0.12 3.70 -5.16
CA PRO A 41 0.77 2.51 -4.59
C PRO A 41 -0.22 1.50 -4.03
N ILE A 42 -1.37 1.97 -3.50
CA ILE A 42 -2.42 1.09 -2.98
C ILE A 42 -3.01 0.24 -4.10
N SER A 43 -3.27 0.83 -5.27
CA SER A 43 -3.73 0.10 -6.46
C SER A 43 -2.68 -0.90 -6.93
N ALA A 44 -1.40 -0.51 -6.95
CA ALA A 44 -0.30 -1.40 -7.30
C ALA A 44 -0.17 -2.59 -6.33
N LEU A 45 -0.32 -2.35 -5.03
CA LEU A 45 -0.34 -3.41 -4.02
C LEU A 45 -1.54 -4.34 -4.20
N ALA A 46 -2.74 -3.81 -4.42
CA ALA A 46 -3.94 -4.61 -4.64
C ALA A 46 -3.78 -5.59 -5.81
N LEU A 47 -3.16 -5.15 -6.91
CA LEU A 47 -2.86 -6.01 -8.07
C LEU A 47 -1.85 -7.14 -7.76
N MET A 48 -1.01 -6.95 -6.74
CA MET A 48 0.05 -7.90 -6.39
C MET A 48 -0.37 -8.89 -5.30
N ILE A 49 -1.41 -8.58 -4.52
CA ILE A 49 -1.94 -9.47 -3.46
C ILE A 49 -2.18 -10.90 -3.98
N PRO A 50 -2.88 -11.12 -5.11
CA PRO A 50 -3.14 -12.47 -5.61
C PRO A 50 -1.86 -13.25 -5.95
N ILE A 51 -0.84 -12.54 -6.47
CA ILE A 51 0.45 -13.14 -6.82
C ILE A 51 1.19 -13.57 -5.55
N THR A 52 1.09 -12.77 -4.49
CA THR A 52 1.78 -13.05 -3.22
C THR A 52 1.18 -14.20 -2.40
N PHE A 53 -0.07 -14.61 -2.65
CA PHE A 53 -0.69 -15.71 -1.89
C PHE A 53 -0.01 -17.06 -2.10
N ALA A 54 0.63 -17.27 -3.25
CA ALA A 54 1.37 -18.49 -3.54
C ALA A 54 2.84 -18.43 -3.08
N MET A 55 3.29 -17.30 -2.51
CA MET A 55 4.68 -17.06 -2.14
C MET A 55 4.93 -17.31 -0.66
N GLU A 56 6.18 -17.58 -0.31
CA GLU A 56 6.63 -17.57 1.08
C GLU A 56 6.42 -16.15 1.65
N PRO A 57 5.90 -15.99 2.88
CA PRO A 57 5.50 -14.68 3.40
C PRO A 57 6.61 -13.63 3.35
N SER A 58 7.86 -14.03 3.61
CA SER A 58 9.00 -13.12 3.58
C SER A 58 9.26 -12.58 2.16
N SER A 59 9.28 -13.46 1.15
CA SER A 59 9.42 -13.10 -0.27
C SER A 59 8.25 -12.24 -0.76
N GLY A 60 7.02 -12.58 -0.36
CA GLY A 60 5.82 -11.82 -0.70
C GLY A 60 5.89 -10.37 -0.19
N LEU A 61 6.29 -10.19 1.07
CA LEU A 61 6.50 -8.86 1.66
C LEU A 61 7.60 -8.07 0.95
N ILE A 62 8.70 -8.73 0.57
CA ILE A 62 9.81 -8.10 -0.18
C ILE A 62 9.33 -7.62 -1.56
N LEU A 63 8.57 -8.44 -2.28
CA LEU A 63 7.97 -8.07 -3.56
C LEU A 63 7.04 -6.86 -3.39
N MET A 64 6.11 -6.91 -2.43
CA MET A 64 5.17 -5.83 -2.15
C MET A 64 5.87 -4.53 -1.75
N ALA A 65 6.92 -4.62 -0.93
CA ALA A 65 7.74 -3.46 -0.58
C ALA A 65 8.38 -2.85 -1.85
N GLY A 66 8.96 -3.69 -2.72
CA GLY A 66 9.49 -3.26 -4.00
C GLY A 66 8.45 -2.50 -4.85
N VAL A 67 7.26 -3.09 -5.01
CA VAL A 67 6.15 -2.46 -5.74
C VAL A 67 5.74 -1.13 -5.13
N TYR A 68 5.62 -1.06 -3.80
CA TYR A 68 5.25 0.16 -3.11
C TYR A 68 6.27 1.29 -3.30
N TYR A 69 7.56 1.03 -3.04
CA TYR A 69 8.62 2.01 -3.24
C TYR A 69 8.74 2.42 -4.71
N GLY A 70 8.66 1.44 -5.62
CA GLY A 70 8.66 1.66 -7.06
C GLY A 70 7.52 2.57 -7.50
N ALA A 71 6.30 2.33 -7.01
CA ALA A 71 5.12 3.10 -7.37
C ALA A 71 5.14 4.53 -6.81
N ILE A 72 5.60 4.73 -5.57
CA ILE A 72 5.80 6.06 -4.99
C ILE A 72 6.78 6.87 -5.83
N PHE A 73 7.93 6.29 -6.17
CA PHE A 73 8.94 6.96 -6.98
C PHE A 73 8.45 7.18 -8.43
N GLY A 74 7.80 6.19 -9.03
CA GLY A 74 7.19 6.31 -10.36
C GLY A 74 6.16 7.43 -10.44
N GLY A 75 5.35 7.61 -9.40
CA GLY A 75 4.37 8.70 -9.28
C GLY A 75 5.00 10.10 -9.26
N SER A 76 6.24 10.23 -8.78
CA SER A 76 7.00 11.48 -8.90
C SER A 76 7.28 11.82 -10.36
N THR A 77 7.52 10.82 -11.23
CA THR A 77 7.81 11.05 -12.64
C THR A 77 6.61 11.64 -13.39
N SER A 78 5.41 11.08 -13.19
CA SER A 78 4.18 11.63 -13.77
C SER A 78 3.85 13.02 -13.21
N SER A 79 4.11 13.25 -11.92
CA SER A 79 3.93 14.55 -11.27
C SER A 79 4.90 15.61 -11.82
N ILE A 80 6.16 15.25 -12.07
CA ILE A 80 7.22 16.15 -12.58
C ILE A 80 7.03 16.45 -14.07
N LEU A 81 6.75 15.44 -14.89
CA LEU A 81 6.73 15.60 -16.35
C LEU A 81 5.37 16.06 -16.87
N LEU A 82 4.28 15.59 -16.25
CA LEU A 82 2.92 15.79 -16.76
C LEU A 82 2.04 16.64 -15.84
N ASN A 83 2.52 17.01 -14.65
CA ASN A 83 1.72 17.71 -13.62
C ASN A 83 0.41 17.00 -13.26
N ALA A 84 0.43 15.68 -13.30
CA ALA A 84 -0.72 14.82 -13.05
C ALA A 84 -0.43 13.87 -11.89
N PRO A 85 -0.46 14.37 -10.63
CA PRO A 85 -0.12 13.56 -9.46
C PRO A 85 -1.17 12.48 -9.22
N GLY A 86 -0.71 11.23 -9.06
CA GLY A 86 -1.57 10.09 -8.75
C GLY A 86 -1.90 9.92 -7.27
N VAL A 87 -1.10 10.51 -6.36
CA VAL A 87 -1.30 10.43 -4.92
C VAL A 87 -0.91 11.73 -4.22
N ALA A 88 -1.52 11.99 -3.06
CA ALA A 88 -1.30 13.22 -2.27
C ALA A 88 0.19 13.49 -2.00
N GLY A 89 1.00 12.45 -1.76
CA GLY A 89 2.43 12.58 -1.47
C GLY A 89 3.26 13.12 -2.64
N THR A 90 2.87 12.87 -3.89
CA THR A 90 3.61 13.31 -5.08
C THR A 90 3.14 14.67 -5.60
N VAL A 91 2.05 15.21 -5.05
CA VAL A 91 1.59 16.59 -5.33
C VAL A 91 2.68 17.58 -4.96
N ALA A 92 3.31 17.43 -3.79
CA ALA A 92 4.41 18.30 -3.37
C ALA A 92 5.56 18.30 -4.39
N THR A 93 5.84 17.15 -5.01
CA THR A 93 6.87 17.02 -6.05
C THR A 93 6.53 17.79 -7.32
N SER A 94 5.24 17.93 -7.66
CA SER A 94 4.83 18.73 -8.82
C SER A 94 5.06 20.23 -8.64
N PHE A 95 5.04 20.75 -7.40
CA PHE A 95 5.20 22.19 -7.14
C PHE A 95 6.55 22.73 -7.60
N ASP A 96 7.64 22.00 -7.36
CA ASP A 96 8.99 22.39 -7.81
C ASP A 96 9.38 21.69 -9.11
N GLY A 97 9.03 20.40 -9.23
CA GLY A 97 9.49 19.54 -10.31
C GLY A 97 8.90 19.88 -11.67
N TYR A 98 7.60 20.19 -11.74
CA TYR A 98 6.96 20.54 -13.02
C TYR A 98 7.43 21.88 -13.59
N PRO A 99 7.57 22.96 -12.80
CA PRO A 99 8.23 24.17 -13.27
C PRO A 99 9.66 23.94 -13.78
N MET A 100 10.46 23.10 -13.09
CA MET A 100 11.80 22.75 -13.56
C MET A 100 11.77 21.97 -14.89
N ALA A 101 10.83 21.03 -15.06
CA ALA A 101 10.65 20.30 -16.30
C ALA A 101 10.29 21.23 -17.47
N LYS A 102 9.40 22.21 -17.24
CA LYS A 102 9.06 23.25 -18.24
C LYS A 102 10.24 24.12 -18.65
N GLN A 103 11.22 24.30 -17.77
CA GLN A 103 12.45 25.03 -18.04
C GLN A 103 13.51 24.17 -18.77
N GLY A 104 13.14 22.97 -19.24
CA GLY A 104 14.07 22.03 -19.88
C GLY A 104 14.98 21.27 -18.90
N MET A 105 14.78 21.44 -17.59
CA MET A 105 15.58 20.79 -16.55
C MET A 105 14.92 19.49 -16.02
N ALA A 106 14.17 18.78 -16.87
CA ALA A 106 13.43 17.58 -16.47
C ALA A 106 14.33 16.49 -15.86
N GLY A 107 15.49 16.21 -16.47
CA GLY A 107 16.44 15.23 -15.92
C GLY A 107 16.98 15.63 -14.54
N LYS A 108 17.22 16.92 -14.32
CA LYS A 108 17.66 17.45 -13.01
C LYS A 108 16.54 17.31 -11.97
N ALA A 109 15.30 17.62 -12.33
CA ALA A 109 14.15 17.45 -11.44
C ALA A 109 13.95 15.98 -11.04
N LEU A 110 14.03 15.05 -11.99
CA LEU A 110 13.93 13.61 -11.72
C LEU A 110 15.07 13.10 -10.84
N ALA A 111 16.30 13.58 -11.06
CA ALA A 111 17.43 13.22 -10.22
C ALA A 111 17.27 13.72 -8.78
N ILE A 112 16.84 14.97 -8.58
CA ILE A 112 16.57 15.52 -7.25
C ILE A 112 15.49 14.69 -6.54
N ALA A 113 14.41 14.34 -7.25
CA ALA A 113 13.36 13.49 -6.70
C ALA A 113 13.90 12.11 -6.29
N ALA A 114 14.75 11.49 -7.11
CA ALA A 114 15.37 10.21 -6.79
C ALA A 114 16.23 10.27 -5.52
N TYR A 115 17.09 11.29 -5.40
CA TYR A 115 17.91 11.48 -4.20
C TYR A 115 17.06 11.76 -2.95
N ALA A 116 16.05 12.62 -3.07
CA ALA A 116 15.15 12.93 -1.96
C ALA A 116 14.38 11.69 -1.50
N SER A 117 13.84 10.90 -2.44
CA SER A 117 13.14 9.65 -2.14
C SER A 117 14.08 8.60 -1.52
N PHE A 118 15.31 8.50 -2.00
CA PHE A 118 16.30 7.56 -1.44
C PHE A 118 16.65 7.93 0.01
N ILE A 119 16.98 9.20 0.27
CA ILE A 119 17.33 9.67 1.62
C ILE A 119 16.13 9.53 2.56
N GLY A 120 14.97 10.04 2.15
CA GLY A 120 13.75 9.97 2.95
C GLY A 120 13.33 8.53 3.24
N GLY A 121 13.34 7.66 2.22
CA GLY A 121 13.04 6.24 2.37
C GLY A 121 14.02 5.53 3.31
N THR A 122 15.33 5.78 3.17
CA THR A 122 16.35 5.19 4.05
C THR A 122 16.16 5.62 5.49
N VAL A 123 15.96 6.92 5.74
CA VAL A 123 15.71 7.45 7.09
C VAL A 123 14.43 6.85 7.67
N SER A 124 13.34 6.79 6.90
CA SER A 124 12.08 6.17 7.32
C SER A 124 12.25 4.70 7.68
N VAL A 125 13.01 3.93 6.92
CA VAL A 125 13.28 2.50 7.21
C VAL A 125 14.08 2.35 8.49
N ILE A 126 15.10 3.18 8.73
CA ILE A 126 15.89 3.15 9.98
C ILE A 126 14.99 3.43 11.18
N PHE A 127 14.14 4.47 11.10
CA PHE A 127 13.18 4.77 12.16
C PHE A 127 12.17 3.63 12.35
N LEU A 128 11.68 3.05 11.26
CA LEU A 128 10.78 1.90 11.30
C LEU A 128 11.45 0.71 12.00
N MET A 129 12.73 0.42 11.75
CA MET A 129 13.45 -0.67 12.43
C MET A 129 13.48 -0.50 13.96
N LEU A 130 13.52 0.74 14.46
CA LEU A 130 13.50 1.03 15.90
C LEU A 130 12.09 0.91 16.50
N VAL A 131 11.08 1.32 15.75
CA VAL A 131 9.68 1.39 16.22
C VAL A 131 8.91 0.09 15.96
N ALA A 132 9.30 -0.69 14.94
CA ALA A 132 8.64 -1.92 14.53
C ALA A 132 8.52 -2.99 15.64
N PRO A 133 9.52 -3.22 16.50
CA PRO A 133 9.39 -4.18 17.61
C PRO A 133 8.35 -3.76 18.66
N LEU A 134 8.14 -2.44 18.82
CA LEU A 134 7.10 -1.93 19.72
C LEU A 134 5.73 -2.09 19.06
N LEU A 135 5.62 -1.71 17.79
CA LEU A 135 4.39 -1.84 17.01
C LEU A 135 3.95 -3.29 16.87
N SER A 136 4.87 -4.24 16.69
CA SER A 136 4.52 -5.66 16.53
C SER A 136 3.93 -6.25 17.81
N LYS A 137 4.44 -5.88 18.99
CA LYS A 137 3.87 -6.31 20.28
C LYS A 137 2.44 -5.80 20.44
N VAL A 138 2.21 -4.55 20.08
CA VAL A 138 0.88 -3.94 20.10
C VAL A 138 -0.02 -4.66 19.10
N ALA A 139 0.40 -4.82 17.85
CA ALA A 139 -0.38 -5.47 16.80
C ALA A 139 -0.80 -6.91 17.15
N VAL A 140 0.10 -7.70 17.74
CA VAL A 140 -0.20 -9.09 18.14
C VAL A 140 -1.11 -9.14 19.38
N SER A 141 -1.16 -8.08 20.19
CA SER A 141 -2.07 -8.01 21.33
C SER A 141 -3.52 -7.67 20.96
N PHE A 142 -3.79 -7.33 19.69
CA PHE A 142 -5.14 -6.95 19.26
C PHE A 142 -6.05 -8.16 19.23
N GLY A 143 -7.13 -8.10 20.00
CA GLY A 143 -8.22 -9.06 19.98
C GLY A 143 -9.38 -8.59 19.10
N PRO A 144 -10.48 -9.37 19.08
CA PRO A 144 -11.67 -9.04 18.29
C PRO A 144 -12.23 -7.64 18.58
N ALA A 145 -12.16 -7.17 19.84
CA ALA A 145 -12.65 -5.86 20.23
C ALA A 145 -11.81 -4.72 19.64
N GLU A 146 -10.48 -4.84 19.67
CA GLU A 146 -9.56 -3.85 19.12
C GLU A 146 -9.67 -3.79 17.59
N TYR A 147 -9.80 -4.95 16.91
CA TYR A 147 -10.08 -4.99 15.47
C TYR A 147 -11.42 -4.32 15.13
N PHE A 148 -12.49 -4.58 15.90
CA PHE A 148 -13.78 -3.92 15.71
C PHE A 148 -13.66 -2.40 15.88
N ALA A 149 -13.01 -1.94 16.94
CA ALA A 149 -12.79 -0.52 17.20
C ALA A 149 -11.98 0.17 16.09
N LEU A 150 -10.93 -0.49 15.59
CA LEU A 150 -10.14 0.00 14.45
C LEU A 150 -10.99 0.13 13.19
N MET A 151 -11.82 -0.86 12.87
CA MET A 151 -12.67 -0.82 11.68
C MET A 151 -13.70 0.31 11.78
N VAL A 152 -14.34 0.49 12.94
CA VAL A 152 -15.25 1.62 13.20
C VAL A 152 -14.52 2.95 13.08
N LEU A 153 -13.30 3.06 13.62
CA LEU A 153 -12.49 4.27 13.50
C LEU A 153 -12.13 4.58 12.05
N GLY A 154 -11.75 3.57 11.26
CA GLY A 154 -11.49 3.72 9.83
C GLY A 154 -12.72 4.20 9.05
N LEU A 155 -13.88 3.55 9.28
CA LEU A 155 -15.12 3.94 8.62
C LEU A 155 -15.56 5.35 9.01
N THR A 156 -15.46 5.71 10.29
CA THR A 156 -15.80 7.07 10.74
C THR A 156 -14.86 8.13 10.15
N ALA A 157 -13.56 7.83 10.02
CA ALA A 157 -12.61 8.71 9.34
C ALA A 157 -12.96 8.91 7.86
N VAL A 158 -13.29 7.84 7.12
CA VAL A 158 -13.73 7.93 5.71
C VAL A 158 -15.00 8.76 5.57
N VAL A 159 -15.97 8.53 6.44
CA VAL A 159 -17.22 9.30 6.45
C VAL A 159 -16.97 10.76 6.78
N SER A 160 -16.01 11.07 7.67
CA SER A 160 -15.68 12.46 8.03
C SER A 160 -15.10 13.27 6.87
N LEU A 161 -14.51 12.62 5.87
CA LEU A 161 -14.00 13.27 4.65
C LEU A 161 -15.11 13.56 3.61
N SER A 162 -16.36 13.19 3.88
CA SER A 162 -17.49 13.45 2.99
C SER A 162 -18.00 14.88 3.15
N ASP A 163 -17.44 15.82 2.37
CA ASP A 163 -17.68 17.28 2.46
C ASP A 163 -19.14 17.75 2.44
N LYS A 164 -20.09 16.96 1.91
CA LYS A 164 -21.45 17.45 1.62
C LYS A 164 -22.58 16.85 2.46
N SER A 165 -22.42 15.66 3.03
CA SER A 165 -23.46 15.03 3.86
C SER A 165 -22.94 13.84 4.64
N LEU A 166 -22.73 14.04 5.94
CA LEU A 166 -22.27 13.02 6.87
C LEU A 166 -23.24 11.84 6.95
N VAL A 167 -24.56 12.10 6.89
CA VAL A 167 -25.60 11.07 6.88
C VAL A 167 -25.50 10.18 5.64
N LYS A 168 -25.30 10.76 4.44
CA LYS A 168 -25.11 9.97 3.22
C LYS A 168 -23.82 9.15 3.27
N GLY A 169 -22.75 9.72 3.84
CA GLY A 169 -21.51 9.00 4.08
C GLY A 169 -21.71 7.80 5.01
N LEU A 170 -22.41 7.98 6.14
CA LEU A 170 -22.73 6.88 7.06
C LEU A 170 -23.55 5.78 6.38
N ILE A 171 -24.58 6.15 5.61
CA ILE A 171 -25.40 5.19 4.88
C ILE A 171 -24.54 4.41 3.88
N ALA A 172 -23.70 5.10 3.11
CA ALA A 172 -22.81 4.46 2.14
C ALA A 172 -21.81 3.52 2.82
N ALA A 173 -21.25 3.92 3.97
CA ALA A 173 -20.32 3.08 4.74
C ALA A 173 -21.01 1.82 5.27
N VAL A 174 -22.20 1.94 5.86
CA VAL A 174 -22.98 0.79 6.35
C VAL A 174 -23.35 -0.16 5.20
N VAL A 175 -23.83 0.38 4.08
CA VAL A 175 -24.18 -0.42 2.90
C VAL A 175 -22.94 -1.12 2.33
N GLY A 176 -21.81 -0.43 2.22
CA GLY A 176 -20.56 -1.00 1.75
C GLY A 176 -20.09 -2.16 2.64
N VAL A 177 -20.15 -2.01 3.96
CA VAL A 177 -19.81 -3.07 4.91
C VAL A 177 -20.76 -4.27 4.78
N MET A 178 -22.06 -4.03 4.63
CA MET A 178 -23.02 -5.12 4.40
C MET A 178 -22.70 -5.92 3.14
N ILE A 179 -22.33 -5.24 2.05
CA ILE A 179 -21.94 -5.88 0.79
C ILE A 179 -20.64 -6.66 0.97
N SER A 180 -19.64 -6.11 1.67
CA SER A 180 -18.33 -6.76 1.83
C SER A 180 -18.33 -8.00 2.73
N ILE A 181 -19.36 -8.20 3.55
CA ILE A 181 -19.49 -9.38 4.43
C ILE A 181 -20.12 -10.57 3.70
N VAL A 182 -20.69 -10.37 2.50
CA VAL A 182 -21.24 -11.45 1.69
C VAL A 182 -20.11 -12.37 1.22
N GLY A 183 -20.22 -13.67 1.48
CA GLY A 183 -19.25 -14.69 1.07
C GLY A 183 -18.73 -15.57 2.19
N ILE A 184 -17.68 -16.33 1.91
CA ILE A 184 -16.95 -17.12 2.92
C ILE A 184 -15.98 -16.19 3.66
N ASP A 185 -16.11 -16.12 4.98
CA ASP A 185 -15.17 -15.39 5.82
C ASP A 185 -13.80 -16.08 5.81
N THR A 186 -12.75 -15.39 5.36
CA THR A 186 -11.41 -15.96 5.17
C THR A 186 -10.70 -16.34 6.46
N GLN A 187 -11.15 -15.83 7.62
CA GLN A 187 -10.55 -16.10 8.92
C GLN A 187 -11.19 -17.33 9.60
N THR A 188 -12.50 -17.50 9.44
CA THR A 188 -13.31 -18.49 10.16
C THR A 188 -13.88 -19.58 9.28
N GLY A 189 -13.86 -19.40 7.94
CA GLY A 189 -14.48 -20.30 6.98
C GLY A 189 -16.01 -20.32 7.03
N THR A 190 -16.64 -19.37 7.75
CA THR A 190 -18.09 -19.32 7.90
C THR A 190 -18.75 -18.65 6.70
N GLU A 191 -19.80 -19.28 6.16
CA GLU A 191 -20.63 -18.67 5.12
C GLU A 191 -21.50 -17.55 5.70
N ARG A 192 -21.43 -16.36 5.11
CA ARG A 192 -22.20 -15.19 5.52
C ARG A 192 -22.99 -14.64 4.35
N PHE A 193 -24.31 -14.55 4.51
CA PHE A 193 -25.22 -13.97 3.52
C PHE A 193 -25.10 -14.58 2.11
N THR A 194 -24.72 -15.86 2.00
CA THR A 194 -24.58 -16.61 0.73
C THR A 194 -25.93 -17.12 0.19
N PHE A 195 -26.97 -17.19 1.04
CA PHE A 195 -28.33 -17.62 0.69
C PHE A 195 -28.39 -18.96 -0.09
N ASN A 196 -27.48 -19.89 0.18
CA ASN A 196 -27.30 -21.17 -0.56
C ASN A 196 -27.00 -21.01 -2.06
N SER A 197 -26.56 -19.83 -2.49
CA SER A 197 -26.10 -19.58 -3.86
C SER A 197 -24.60 -19.81 -3.95
N ILE A 198 -24.17 -20.71 -4.82
CA ILE A 198 -22.75 -21.01 -5.05
C ILE A 198 -22.01 -19.77 -5.55
N GLN A 199 -22.68 -18.93 -6.34
CA GLN A 199 -22.10 -17.70 -6.90
C GLN A 199 -21.80 -16.64 -5.83
N LEU A 200 -22.48 -16.70 -4.67
CA LEU A 200 -22.25 -15.76 -3.58
C LEU A 200 -21.16 -16.22 -2.60
N LEU A 201 -20.60 -17.43 -2.77
CA LEU A 201 -19.51 -17.93 -1.90
C LEU A 201 -18.22 -17.12 -2.07
N ASP A 202 -17.93 -16.69 -3.30
CA ASP A 202 -16.79 -15.84 -3.64
C ASP A 202 -16.98 -14.37 -3.20
N GLY A 203 -18.19 -14.03 -2.71
CA GLY A 203 -18.57 -12.68 -2.32
C GLY A 203 -18.93 -11.78 -3.50
N ILE A 204 -18.99 -10.47 -3.24
CA ILE A 204 -19.31 -9.46 -4.26
C ILE A 204 -18.01 -8.70 -4.56
N ASP A 205 -17.39 -9.02 -5.70
CA ASP A 205 -16.13 -8.41 -6.11
C ASP A 205 -16.32 -6.94 -6.54
N PHE A 206 -15.35 -6.09 -6.22
CA PHE A 206 -15.38 -4.66 -6.56
C PHE A 206 -14.89 -4.39 -8.00
N LEU A 207 -14.14 -5.32 -8.57
CA LEU A 207 -13.57 -5.22 -9.91
C LEU A 207 -14.51 -5.85 -10.95
N VAL A 208 -14.88 -5.06 -11.96
CA VAL A 208 -15.43 -5.51 -13.24
C VAL A 208 -14.38 -5.30 -14.31
#